data_AF-A0A1B9YK43-F1
#
_entry.id   AF-A0A1B9YK43-F1
#
_cell.length_a   1.000
_cell.length_b   1.000
_cell.length_c   1.000
_cell.angle_alpha   90.00
_cell.angle_beta   90.00
_cell.angle_gamma   90.00
#
_symmetry.space_group_name_H-M   'P 1'
#
loop_
_entity.id
_entity.type
_entity.pdbx_description
1 polymer ?
#
loop_
_entity_poly.entity_id
_entity_poly.type
_entity_poly.pdbx_seq_one_letter_code
_entity_poly.pdbx_strand_id
1 'polypeptide(L)' 'MKEPLPLLIESSIEIAWDYLERTGELGDAMVAGRFLSDTIELMVRRGERRRLMLANKAIAAYQQFRRQQSEHPVLASA' A
#
# COMPACT_ATOMS: atom_id res chain seq x y z
N MET A 1 12.49 9.38 -20.59
CA MET A 1 12.77 7.92 -20.51
C MET A 1 11.64 7.27 -19.72
N LYS A 2 11.12 6.11 -20.13
CA LYS A 2 10.16 5.35 -19.31
C LYS A 2 10.96 4.64 -18.21
N GLU A 3 10.60 4.87 -16.95
CA GLU A 3 11.20 4.17 -15.82
C GLU A 3 11.01 2.64 -15.97
N PRO A 4 12.04 1.82 -15.70
CA PRO A 4 11.90 0.37 -15.60
C PRO A 4 10.80 -0.03 -14.63
N LEU A 5 10.05 -1.09 -14.96
CA LEU A 5 8.94 -1.56 -14.13
C LEU A 5 9.32 -1.85 -12.66
N PRO A 6 10.45 -2.51 -12.37
CA PRO A 6 10.87 -2.72 -10.97
C PRO A 6 11.07 -1.42 -10.21
N LEU A 7 11.78 -0.44 -10.80
CA LEU A 7 12.03 0.86 -10.18
C LEU A 7 10.73 1.65 -9.96
N LEU A 8 9.78 1.56 -10.90
CA LEU A 8 8.46 2.18 -10.74
C LEU A 8 7.69 1.56 -9.55
N ILE A 9 7.76 0.24 -9.38
CA ILE A 9 7.09 -0.47 -8.27
C ILE A 9 7.74 -0.07 -6.95
N GLU A 10 9.07 -0.22 -6.84
CA GLU A 10 9.85 0.08 -5.63
C GLU A 10 9.63 1.53 -5.17
N SER A 11 9.82 2.49 -6.07
CA SER A 11 9.63 3.92 -5.74
C SER A 11 8.17 4.27 -5.41
N SER A 12 7.19 3.55 -5.94
CA SER A 12 5.78 3.74 -5.54
C SER A 12 5.51 3.17 -4.15
N ILE A 13 6.14 2.04 -3.79
CA ILE A 13 6.04 1.44 -2.45
C ILE A 13 6.69 2.36 -1.42
N GLU A 14 7.90 2.86 -1.67
CA GLU A 14 8.60 3.78 -0.77
C GLU A 14 7.76 5.03 -0.45
N ILE A 15 7.17 5.65 -1.46
CA ILE A 15 6.29 6.83 -1.26
C ILE A 15 5.09 6.48 -0.37
N ALA A 16 4.44 5.34 -0.62
CA ALA A 16 3.28 4.93 0.16
C ALA A 16 3.66 4.59 1.60
N TRP A 17 4.79 3.89 1.78
CA TRP A 17 5.34 3.53 3.09
C TRP A 17 5.67 4.78 3.91
N ASP A 18 6.48 5.69 3.36
CA ASP A 18 6.91 6.92 4.02
C ASP A 18 5.71 7.78 4.46
N TYR A 19 4.69 7.87 3.61
CA TYR A 19 3.47 8.61 3.95
C TYR A 19 2.75 7.97 5.14
N LEU A 20 2.52 6.66 5.10
CA LEU A 20 1.81 5.94 6.16
C LEU A 20 2.58 5.93 7.48
N GLU A 21 3.91 5.82 7.42
CA GLU A 21 4.78 5.88 8.59
C GLU A 21 4.72 7.27 9.23
N ARG A 22 4.88 8.34 8.44
CA ARG A 22 4.88 9.73 8.94
C ARG A 22 3.52 10.20 9.47
N THR A 23 2.44 9.60 9.00
CA THR A 23 1.07 9.89 9.48
C THR A 23 0.65 9.02 10.66
N GLY A 24 1.47 8.03 11.05
CA GLY A 24 1.10 7.06 12.09
C GLY A 24 0.01 6.07 11.66
N GLU A 25 -0.30 6.00 10.37
CA GLU A 25 -1.30 5.10 9.80
C GLU A 25 -0.71 3.73 9.44
N LEU A 26 0.61 3.56 9.52
CA LEU A 26 1.27 2.27 9.37
C LEU A 26 0.97 1.36 10.58
N GLY A 27 0.29 0.24 10.33
CA GLY A 27 0.08 -0.84 11.30
C GLY A 27 1.28 -1.77 11.39
N ASP A 28 1.03 -3.08 11.44
CA ASP A 28 2.09 -4.08 11.38
C ASP A 28 2.91 -3.95 10.08
N ALA A 29 4.23 -3.83 10.21
CA ALA A 29 5.15 -3.58 9.10
C ALA A 29 5.13 -4.70 8.04
N MET A 30 5.00 -5.96 8.47
CA MET A 30 4.98 -7.12 7.57
C MET A 30 3.68 -7.15 6.76
N VAL A 31 2.55 -6.93 7.42
CA VAL A 31 1.23 -6.83 6.77
C VAL A 31 1.19 -5.63 5.82
N ALA A 32 1.67 -4.47 6.26
CA ALA A 32 1.72 -3.26 5.44
C ALA A 32 2.57 -3.46 4.18
N GLY A 33 3.79 -3.98 4.33
CA GLY A 33 4.72 -4.16 3.22
C GLY A 33 4.16 -5.11 2.16
N ARG A 34 3.56 -6.22 2.59
CA ARG A 34 2.92 -7.16 1.67
C ARG A 34 1.70 -6.56 0.98
N PHE A 35 0.83 -5.88 1.72
CA PHE A 35 -0.36 -5.25 1.17
C PHE A 35 0.00 -4.22 0.09
N LEU A 36 0.96 -3.33 0.38
CA LEU A 36 1.39 -2.29 -0.55
C LEU A 36 2.02 -2.89 -1.82
N SER A 37 2.89 -3.89 -1.65
CA SER A 37 3.54 -4.58 -2.77
C SER A 37 2.51 -5.24 -3.70
N ASP A 38 1.61 -6.07 -3.15
CA ASP A 38 0.58 -6.78 -3.91
C ASP A 38 -0.34 -5.79 -4.65
N THR A 39 -0.73 -4.70 -3.98
CA THR A 39 -1.62 -3.67 -4.55
C THR A 39 -0.97 -2.92 -5.71
N ILE A 40 0.29 -2.50 -5.54
CA ILE A 40 1.03 -1.74 -6.56
C ILE A 40 1.37 -2.63 -7.76
N GLU A 41 1.84 -3.86 -7.52
CA GLU A 41 2.08 -4.83 -8.59
C GLU A 41 0.83 -5.07 -9.43
N LEU A 42 -0.34 -5.24 -8.79
CA LEU A 42 -1.61 -5.43 -9.49
C LEU A 42 -1.95 -4.24 -10.39
N MET A 43 -1.77 -3.00 -9.90
CA MET A 43 -2.04 -1.80 -10.68
C MET A 43 -1.07 -1.64 -11.86
N VAL A 44 0.20 -1.99 -11.67
CA VAL A 44 1.21 -1.99 -12.74
C VAL A 44 0.87 -3.05 -13.81
N ARG A 45 0.46 -4.26 -13.40
CA ARG A 45 -0.02 -5.31 -14.33
C ARG A 45 -1.26 -4.86 -15.11
N ARG A 46 -2.11 -4.00 -14.52
CA ARG A 46 -3.26 -3.36 -15.17
C ARG A 46 -2.91 -2.17 -16.06
N GLY A 47 -1.63 -1.80 -16.15
CA GLY A 47 -1.13 -0.78 -17.07
C GLY A 47 -1.00 0.63 -16.50
N GLU A 48 -1.25 0.85 -15.20
CA GLU A 48 -0.93 2.14 -14.59
C GLU A 48 0.58 2.33 -14.52
N ARG A 49 1.06 3.51 -14.94
CA ARG A 49 2.50 3.84 -15.03
C ARG A 49 2.87 5.14 -14.31
N ARG A 50 1.88 5.85 -13.75
CA ARG A 50 2.12 7.10 -13.01
C ARG A 50 2.45 6.75 -11.55
N ARG A 51 3.72 6.88 -11.18
CA ARG A 51 4.24 6.61 -9.83
C ARG A 51 3.37 7.15 -8.70
N LEU A 52 3.02 8.44 -8.75
CA LEU A 52 2.18 9.06 -7.71
C LEU A 52 0.75 8.51 -7.67
N MET A 53 0.18 8.10 -8.81
CA MET A 53 -1.15 7.48 -8.84
C MET A 53 -1.11 6.08 -8.20
N LEU A 54 -0.04 5.32 -8.43
CA LEU A 54 0.17 4.02 -7.81
C LEU A 54 0.26 4.16 -6.29
N ALA A 55 1.13 5.04 -5.80
CA ALA A 55 1.30 5.28 -4.38
C ALA A 55 0.00 5.77 -3.72
N ASN A 56 -0.65 6.79 -4.28
CA ASN A 56 -1.89 7.35 -3.71
C ASN A 56 -3.03 6.33 -3.64
N LYS A 57 -3.18 5.49 -4.67
CA LYS A 57 -4.20 4.43 -4.65
C LYS A 57 -3.87 3.34 -3.63
N ALA A 58 -2.58 2.98 -3.47
CA ALA A 58 -2.15 2.01 -2.47
C ALA A 58 -2.36 2.52 -1.05
N ILE A 59 -2.05 3.80 -0.77
CA ILE A 59 -2.35 4.47 0.51
C ILE A 59 -3.84 4.39 0.82
N ALA A 60 -4.70 4.84 -0.11
CA ALA A 60 -6.14 4.84 0.10
C ALA A 60 -6.70 3.42 0.33
N ALA A 61 -6.21 2.44 -0.42
CA ALA A 61 -6.60 1.03 -0.24
C ALA A 61 -6.17 0.49 1.13
N TYR A 62 -4.95 0.82 1.58
CA TYR A 62 -4.44 0.36 2.87
C TYR A 62 -5.16 1.00 4.05
N GLN A 63 -5.43 2.31 4.00
CA GLN A 63 -6.24 3.00 5.00
C GLN A 63 -7.64 2.40 5.12
N GLN A 64 -8.26 2.01 3.99
CA GLN A 64 -9.54 1.32 4.00
C GLN A 64 -9.44 -0.08 4.64
N PHE A 65 -8.42 -0.85 4.27
CA PHE A 65 -8.15 -2.17 4.84
C PHE A 65 -7.96 -2.09 6.37
N ARG A 66 -7.19 -1.12 6.86
CA ARG A 66 -6.98 -0.90 8.29
C ARG A 66 -8.26 -0.52 9.04
N ARG A 67 -9.08 0.35 8.46
CA ARG A 67 -10.38 0.71 9.04
C ARG A 67 -11.28 -0.52 9.21
N GLN A 68 -11.33 -1.39 8.21
CA GLN A 68 -12.10 -2.64 8.27
C GLN A 68 -11.56 -3.60 9.33
N GLN A 69 -10.24 -3.69 9.53
CA GLN A 69 -9.66 -4.49 10.61
C GLN A 69 -9.99 -3.95 12.00
N SER A 70 -10.01 -2.62 12.18
CA SER A 70 -10.39 -2.03 13.47
C SER A 70 -11.88 -2.16 13.80
N GLU A 71 -12.74 -2.23 12.78
CA GLU A 71 -14.19 -2.38 12.95
C GLU A 71 -14.65 -3.82 13.21
N HIS A 72 -13.80 -4.82 12.94
CA HIS A 72 -14.06 -6.24 13.20
C HIS A 72 -13.10 -6.85 14.26
N PRO A 73 -13.19 -6.47 15.56
CA PRO A 73 -12.40 -7.07 16.64
C PRO A 73 -12.93 -8.44 17.12
N VAL A 74 -14.01 -8.96 16.53
CA VAL A 74 -14.75 -10.12 17.04
C VAL A 74 -14.05 -11.43 16.65
N LEU A 75 -13.44 -12.08 17.67
CA LEU A 75 -13.23 -13.53 17.89
C LEU A 75 -11.91 -13.89 18.64
N ALA A 76 -11.26 -12.96 19.36
CA ALA A 76 -10.08 -13.26 20.18
C ALA A 76 -10.35 -13.29 21.70
N SER A 77 -11.57 -13.62 22.11
CA SER A 77 -11.93 -13.84 23.53
C SER A 77 -13.06 -14.87 23.62
N ALA A 78 -12.73 -16.15 23.51
CA ALA A 78 -13.53 -17.28 23.94
C ALA A 78 -12.60 -18.46 24.27
#